data_AF-A0A2E2KN46-F1
#
_entry.id   AF-A0A2E2KN46-F1
#
_cell.length_a   1.000
_cell.length_b   1.000
_cell.length_c   1.000
_cell.angle_alpha   90.00
_cell.angle_beta   90.00
_cell.angle_gamma   90.00
#
_symmetry.space_group_name_H-M   'P 1'
#
loop_
_entity.id
_entity.type
_entity.pdbx_description
1 polymer ?
#
loop_
_entity_poly.entity_id
_entity_poly.type
_entity_poly.pdbx_seq_one_letter_code
_entity_poly.pdbx_strand_id
1 'polypeptide(L)'
;MKALYYLRVFFISYEFIVLLTAFGLYVVWSDEVSSVFQGVRTSDDALKWLVAYPIGLACWMLKDGVGVLFPDEKTNRILHEWPEYWRLKAHFDVGLFYSISLTAPCVLFWVFDKLKTIEGAWVFGACAVALSVSAYSFYEAKIKLKSILIHLNEEQDSNKDVN
;
A
#
# COMPACT_ATOMS: atom_id res chain seq x y z
N MET A 1 19.05 -16.29 1.19
CA MET A 1 18.95 -15.22 2.20
C MET A 1 18.07 -14.03 1.77
N LYS A 2 17.94 -13.70 0.48
CA LYS A 2 17.02 -12.63 0.01
C LYS A 2 15.54 -12.96 0.23
N ALA A 3 15.10 -14.20 -0.02
CA ALA A 3 13.70 -14.62 0.19
C ALA A 3 13.22 -14.45 1.64
N LEU A 4 14.08 -14.73 2.63
CA LEU A 4 13.76 -14.50 4.05
C LEU A 4 13.55 -13.01 4.36
N TYR A 5 14.27 -12.11 3.67
CA TYR A 5 14.07 -10.67 3.82
C TYR A 5 12.71 -10.24 3.26
N TYR A 6 12.35 -10.71 2.06
CA TYR A 6 11.02 -10.45 1.49
C TYR A 6 9.90 -10.96 2.41
N LEU A 7 10.05 -12.17 2.95
CA LEU A 7 9.09 -12.75 3.89
C LEU A 7 8.98 -11.94 5.17
N ARG A 8 10.11 -11.49 5.71
CA ARG A 8 10.16 -10.62 6.90
C ARG A 8 9.47 -9.28 6.63
N VAL A 9 9.75 -8.65 5.49
CA VAL A 9 9.13 -7.39 5.10
C VAL A 9 7.62 -7.55 4.93
N PHE A 10 7.17 -8.68 4.39
CA PHE A 10 5.75 -9.00 4.28
C PHE A 10 5.08 -9.14 5.65
N PHE A 11 5.58 -10.02 6.52
CA PHE A 11 4.94 -10.30 7.82
C PHE A 11 5.14 -9.19 8.86
N ILE A 12 6.24 -8.44 8.80
CA ILE A 12 6.54 -7.32 9.70
C ILE A 12 6.26 -6.02 8.94
N SER A 13 5.01 -5.85 8.52
CA SER A 13 4.50 -4.66 7.84
C SER A 13 3.33 -4.06 8.61
N TYR A 14 3.10 -2.76 8.44
CA TYR A 14 1.95 -2.09 9.06
C TYR A 14 0.63 -2.64 8.51
N GLU A 15 0.60 -3.00 7.23
CA GLU A 15 -0.52 -3.61 6.53
C GLU A 15 -0.90 -4.95 7.17
N PHE A 16 0.09 -5.81 7.47
CA PHE A 16 -0.17 -7.09 8.12
C PHE A 16 -0.73 -6.92 9.54
N ILE A 17 -0.21 -5.94 10.30
CA ILE A 17 -0.72 -5.62 11.64
C ILE A 17 -2.17 -5.12 11.57
N VAL A 18 -2.50 -4.27 10.60
CA VAL A 18 -3.86 -3.78 10.39
C VAL A 18 -4.80 -4.94 10.07
N LEU A 19 -4.39 -5.86 9.18
CA LEU A 19 -5.19 -7.03 8.85
C LEU A 19 -5.39 -7.96 10.05
N LEU A 20 -4.34 -8.25 10.82
CA LEU A 20 -4.44 -9.05 12.04
C LEU A 20 -5.35 -8.40 13.08
N THR A 21 -5.24 -7.09 13.24
CA THR A 21 -6.08 -6.33 14.17
C THR A 21 -7.53 -6.39 13.71
N ALA A 22 -7.82 -6.13 12.43
CA ALA A 22 -9.17 -6.20 11.89
C ALA A 22 -9.77 -7.61 11.99
N PHE A 23 -8.96 -8.66 11.82
CA PHE A 23 -9.38 -10.04 12.03
C PHE A 23 -9.68 -10.32 13.51
N GLY A 24 -8.81 -9.91 14.43
CA GLY A 24 -9.05 -10.05 15.87
C GLY A 24 -10.29 -9.30 16.34
N LEU A 25 -10.49 -8.07 15.85
CA LEU A 25 -11.69 -7.28 16.11
C LEU A 25 -12.95 -7.99 15.61
N TYR A 26 -12.89 -8.59 14.41
CA TYR A 26 -14.03 -9.34 13.86
C TYR A 26 -14.41 -10.53 14.74
N VAL A 27 -13.43 -11.32 15.19
CA VAL A 27 -13.69 -12.51 16.00
C VAL A 27 -14.27 -12.16 17.38
N VAL A 28 -13.89 -11.02 17.94
CA VAL A 28 -14.35 -10.59 19.28
C VAL A 28 -15.70 -9.85 19.23
N TRP A 29 -15.96 -9.08 18.17
CA TRP A 29 -17.11 -8.16 18.10
C TRP A 29 -18.07 -8.43 16.92
N SER A 30 -18.03 -9.62 16.31
CA SER A 30 -18.88 -9.93 15.14
C SER A 30 -20.37 -9.73 15.43
N ASP A 31 -20.79 -10.09 16.63
CA ASP A 31 -22.22 -10.13 17.01
C ASP A 31 -22.75 -8.71 17.26
N GLU A 32 -21.96 -7.86 17.89
CA GLU A 32 -22.28 -6.45 18.12
C GLU A 32 -22.32 -5.68 16.80
N VAL A 33 -21.34 -5.90 15.92
CA VAL A 33 -21.28 -5.26 14.60
C VAL A 33 -22.47 -5.67 13.74
N SER A 34 -22.90 -6.93 13.85
CA SER A 34 -24.06 -7.45 13.13
C SER A 34 -25.35 -6.69 13.48
N SER A 35 -25.55 -6.39 14.77
CA SER A 35 -26.73 -5.66 15.24
C SER A 35 -26.82 -4.22 14.70
N VAL A 36 -25.67 -3.54 14.57
CA VAL A 36 -25.60 -2.16 14.05
C VAL A 36 -25.82 -2.14 12.54
N PHE A 37 -25.31 -3.15 11.82
CA PHE A 37 -25.36 -3.20 10.37
C PHE A 37 -26.78 -3.41 9.82
N GLN A 38 -27.66 -4.10 10.55
CA GLN A 38 -29.06 -4.31 10.16
C GLN A 38 -29.88 -3.01 10.02
N GLY A 39 -29.42 -1.91 10.63
CA GLY A 39 -30.05 -0.59 10.52
C GLY A 39 -29.60 0.24 9.31
N VAL A 40 -28.54 -0.17 8.61
CA VAL A 40 -27.90 0.65 7.57
C VAL A 40 -28.54 0.35 6.21
N ARG A 41 -29.28 1.32 5.67
CA ARG A 41 -29.73 1.29 4.27
C ARG A 41 -28.62 1.78 3.36
N THR A 42 -27.96 0.87 2.66
CA THR A 42 -26.97 1.20 1.61
C THR A 42 -27.64 1.44 0.26
N SER A 43 -27.33 2.58 -0.36
CA SER A 43 -27.69 2.87 -1.76
C SER A 43 -26.70 2.19 -2.71
N ASP A 44 -27.20 1.56 -3.78
CA ASP A 44 -26.35 0.91 -4.79
C ASP A 44 -25.38 1.89 -5.47
N ASP A 45 -25.77 3.16 -5.63
CA ASP A 45 -24.89 4.18 -6.18
C ASP A 45 -23.76 4.56 -5.21
N ALA A 46 -24.03 4.57 -3.90
CA ALA A 46 -22.99 4.82 -2.90
C ALA A 46 -21.94 3.69 -2.89
N LEU A 47 -22.36 2.44 -3.08
CA LEU A 47 -21.46 1.29 -3.16
C LEU A 47 -20.52 1.36 -4.38
N LYS A 48 -20.99 1.86 -5.53
CA LYS A 48 -20.13 2.06 -6.72
C LYS A 48 -18.99 3.03 -6.43
N TRP A 49 -19.30 4.18 -5.81
CA TRP A 49 -18.29 5.17 -5.44
C TRP A 49 -17.34 4.66 -4.35
N LEU A 50 -17.86 3.85 -3.43
CA LEU A 50 -17.06 3.25 -2.38
C LEU A 50 -15.98 2.31 -2.96
N VAL A 51 -16.31 1.51 -3.97
CA VAL A 51 -15.36 0.59 -4.62
C VAL A 51 -14.35 1.31 -5.51
N ALA A 52 -14.70 2.49 -6.03
CA ALA A 52 -13.76 3.34 -6.75
C ALA A 52 -12.59 3.81 -5.86
N TYR A 53 -12.78 3.91 -4.54
CA TYR A 53 -11.73 4.30 -3.59
C TYR A 53 -10.51 3.36 -3.60
N PRO A 54 -10.64 2.05 -3.30
CA PRO A 54 -9.49 1.16 -3.30
C PRO A 54 -8.87 1.00 -4.68
N ILE A 55 -9.68 0.95 -5.75
CA ILE A 55 -9.17 0.90 -7.12
C ILE A 55 -8.32 2.15 -7.43
N GLY A 56 -8.83 3.34 -7.10
CA GLY A 56 -8.14 4.61 -7.30
C GLY A 56 -6.82 4.68 -6.56
N LEU A 57 -6.79 4.23 -5.30
CA LEU A 57 -5.55 4.15 -4.52
C LEU A 57 -4.54 3.19 -5.14
N ALA A 58 -4.96 1.99 -5.55
CA ALA A 58 -4.06 1.03 -6.17
C ALA A 58 -3.49 1.52 -7.50
N CYS A 59 -4.34 2.13 -8.35
CA CYS A 59 -3.90 2.76 -9.59
C CYS A 59 -2.92 3.91 -9.33
N TRP A 60 -3.17 4.73 -8.30
CA TRP A 60 -2.25 5.79 -7.90
C TRP A 60 -0.91 5.21 -7.44
N MET A 61 -0.90 4.20 -6.57
CA MET A 61 0.33 3.54 -6.11
C MET A 61 1.12 2.91 -7.27
N LEU A 62 0.45 2.31 -8.25
CA LEU A 62 1.09 1.77 -9.44
C LEU A 62 1.73 2.87 -10.29
N LYS A 63 1.01 3.96 -10.55
CA LYS A 63 1.50 5.08 -11.37
C LYS A 63 2.63 5.83 -10.68
N ASP A 64 2.43 6.24 -9.43
CA ASP A 64 3.36 7.07 -8.67
C ASP A 64 4.51 6.27 -8.07
N GLY A 65 4.32 4.97 -7.87
CA GLY A 65 5.35 4.05 -7.40
C GLY A 65 6.47 3.87 -8.42
N VAL A 66 6.17 3.83 -9.72
CA VAL A 66 7.22 3.76 -10.77
C VAL A 66 8.24 4.90 -10.62
N GLY A 67 7.79 6.10 -10.26
CA GLY A 67 8.67 7.24 -10.00
C GLY A 67 9.53 7.14 -8.75
N VAL A 68 9.32 6.15 -7.88
CA VAL A 68 10.20 5.83 -6.74
C VAL A 68 11.38 4.95 -7.19
N LEU A 69 11.13 4.00 -8.07
CA LEU A 69 12.15 3.08 -8.58
C LEU A 69 13.00 3.68 -9.70
N PHE A 70 12.41 4.57 -10.50
CA PHE A 70 13.04 5.20 -11.65
C PHE A 70 12.86 6.72 -11.56
N PRO A 71 13.68 7.40 -10.73
CA PRO A 71 13.78 8.86 -10.78
C PRO A 71 14.43 9.30 -12.12
N ASP A 72 14.52 10.61 -12.37
CA ASP A 72 15.10 11.20 -13.60
C ASP A 72 16.43 10.54 -14.01
N GLU A 73 16.75 10.55 -15.31
CA GLU A 73 17.90 9.80 -15.90
C GLU A 73 19.22 9.95 -15.15
N LYS A 74 19.53 11.16 -14.64
CA LYS A 74 20.77 11.43 -13.88
C LYS A 74 20.76 10.73 -12.51
N THR A 75 19.65 10.82 -11.83
CA THR A 75 19.43 10.31 -10.47
C THR A 75 19.24 8.80 -10.45
N ASN A 76 18.75 8.24 -11.57
CA ASN A 76 18.52 6.81 -11.73
C ASN A 76 19.84 6.01 -11.65
N ARG A 77 20.92 6.51 -12.26
CA ARG A 77 22.23 5.86 -12.19
C ARG A 77 22.76 5.81 -10.75
N ILE A 78 22.64 6.92 -10.03
CA ILE A 78 23.04 7.03 -8.62
C ILE A 78 22.22 6.05 -7.75
N LEU A 79 20.91 5.96 -8.00
CA LEU A 79 20.04 5.06 -7.25
C LEU A 79 20.38 3.58 -7.48
N HIS A 80 20.71 3.20 -8.72
CA HIS A 80 21.10 1.83 -9.05
C HIS A 80 22.49 1.44 -8.54
N GLU A 81 23.39 2.40 -8.38
CA GLU A 81 24.71 2.20 -7.78
C GLU A 81 24.67 2.14 -6.23
N TRP A 82 23.54 2.51 -5.61
CA TRP A 82 23.40 2.51 -4.15
C TRP A 82 23.43 1.07 -3.59
N PRO A 83 24.36 0.71 -2.68
CA PRO A 83 24.52 -0.66 -2.16
C PRO A 83 23.26 -1.27 -1.52
N GLU A 84 22.33 -0.44 -1.03
CA GLU A 84 21.09 -0.88 -0.38
C GLU A 84 19.85 -0.79 -1.30
N TYR A 85 20.04 -0.51 -2.60
CA TYR A 85 18.95 -0.45 -3.59
C TYR A 85 18.09 -1.72 -3.60
N TRP A 86 18.70 -2.89 -3.39
CA TRP A 86 17.97 -4.16 -3.37
C TRP A 86 16.96 -4.25 -2.21
N ARG A 87 17.23 -3.60 -1.06
CA ARG A 87 16.28 -3.54 0.06
C ARG A 87 15.11 -2.64 -0.26
N LEU A 88 15.37 -1.49 -0.87
CA LEU A 88 14.34 -0.56 -1.32
C LEU A 88 13.41 -1.25 -2.34
N LYS A 89 14.00 -1.93 -3.32
CA LYS A 89 13.23 -2.70 -4.31
C LYS A 89 12.36 -3.77 -3.66
N ALA A 90 12.88 -4.49 -2.65
CA ALA A 90 12.10 -5.48 -1.93
C ALA A 90 10.89 -4.88 -1.20
N HIS A 91 11.06 -3.74 -0.52
CA HIS A 91 9.95 -3.01 0.13
C HIS A 91 8.91 -2.53 -0.89
N PHE A 92 9.38 -2.02 -2.03
CA PHE A 92 8.51 -1.61 -3.12
C PHE A 92 7.69 -2.76 -3.68
N ASP A 93 8.35 -3.89 -4.02
CA ASP A 93 7.71 -5.08 -4.57
C ASP A 93 6.63 -5.62 -3.61
N VAL A 94 6.95 -5.68 -2.30
CA VAL A 94 6.01 -6.14 -1.27
C VAL A 94 4.83 -5.17 -1.13
N GLY A 95 5.08 -3.87 -1.08
CA GLY A 95 4.02 -2.89 -1.00
C GLY A 95 3.10 -2.90 -2.24
N LEU A 96 3.66 -3.13 -3.43
CA LEU A 96 2.89 -3.29 -4.66
C LEU A 96 2.03 -4.56 -4.61
N PHE A 97 2.60 -5.66 -4.10
CA PHE A 97 1.87 -6.89 -3.87
C PHE A 97 0.70 -6.69 -2.91
N TYR A 98 0.90 -5.93 -1.81
CA TYR A 98 -0.19 -5.55 -0.90
C TYR A 98 -1.27 -4.74 -1.61
N SER A 99 -0.89 -3.74 -2.41
CA SER A 99 -1.83 -2.90 -3.14
C SER A 99 -2.78 -3.71 -4.03
N ILE A 100 -2.24 -4.69 -4.76
CA ILE A 100 -3.02 -5.59 -5.62
C ILE A 100 -3.85 -6.56 -4.75
N SER A 101 -3.22 -7.18 -3.75
CA SER A 101 -3.85 -8.22 -2.92
C SER A 101 -4.97 -7.69 -2.05
N LEU A 102 -4.90 -6.42 -1.62
CA LEU A 102 -5.94 -5.75 -0.82
C LEU A 102 -7.06 -5.20 -1.71
N THR A 103 -6.76 -4.78 -2.93
CA THR A 103 -7.78 -4.31 -3.87
C THR A 103 -8.62 -5.45 -4.44
N ALA A 104 -8.01 -6.61 -4.70
CA ALA A 104 -8.71 -7.78 -5.25
C ALA A 104 -9.97 -8.19 -4.46
N PRO A 105 -9.93 -8.42 -3.13
CA PRO A 105 -11.14 -8.75 -2.38
C PRO A 105 -12.17 -7.62 -2.42
N CYS A 106 -11.78 -6.35 -2.36
CA CYS A 106 -12.72 -5.23 -2.47
C CYS A 106 -13.53 -5.28 -3.77
N VAL A 107 -12.88 -5.59 -4.89
CA VAL A 107 -13.54 -5.73 -6.20
C VAL A 107 -14.35 -7.01 -6.28
N LEU A 108 -13.85 -8.14 -5.79
CA LEU A 108 -14.57 -9.41 -5.81
C LEU A 108 -15.87 -9.34 -5.00
N PHE A 109 -15.81 -8.83 -3.78
CA PHE A 109 -17.00 -8.68 -2.93
C PHE A 109 -18.04 -7.73 -3.54
N TRP A 110 -17.61 -6.75 -4.33
CA TRP A 110 -18.52 -5.91 -5.10
C TRP A 110 -19.17 -6.66 -6.27
N VAL A 111 -18.37 -7.36 -7.09
CA VAL A 111 -18.87 -8.10 -8.27
C VAL A 111 -19.89 -9.19 -7.87
N PHE A 112 -19.72 -9.79 -6.70
CA PHE A 112 -20.66 -10.78 -6.16
C PHE A 112 -21.80 -10.20 -5.31
N ASP A 113 -21.98 -8.87 -5.29
CA ASP A 113 -22.96 -8.12 -4.47
C ASP A 113 -22.92 -8.49 -2.97
N LYS A 114 -21.75 -8.94 -2.49
CA LYS A 114 -21.52 -9.33 -1.09
C LYS A 114 -21.17 -8.15 -0.20
N LEU A 115 -21.01 -6.94 -0.73
CA LEU A 115 -20.80 -5.74 0.10
C LEU A 115 -21.98 -5.41 1.01
N LYS A 116 -23.18 -5.92 0.69
CA LYS A 116 -24.39 -5.78 1.51
C LYS A 116 -24.42 -6.76 2.69
N THR A 117 -23.49 -7.70 2.77
CA THR A 117 -23.35 -8.57 3.95
C THR A 117 -22.34 -7.98 4.92
N ILE A 118 -22.51 -8.27 6.22
CA ILE A 118 -21.58 -7.83 7.27
C ILE A 118 -20.16 -8.32 6.98
N GLU A 119 -20.03 -9.59 6.59
CA GLU A 119 -18.75 -10.18 6.22
C GLU A 119 -18.07 -9.40 5.10
N GLY A 120 -18.80 -9.08 4.03
CA GLY A 120 -18.24 -8.38 2.88
C GLY A 120 -17.91 -6.92 3.18
N ALA A 121 -18.78 -6.22 3.91
CA ALA A 121 -18.53 -4.85 4.34
C ALA A 121 -17.32 -4.77 5.29
N TRP A 122 -17.17 -5.74 6.19
CA TRP A 122 -16.03 -5.81 7.09
C TRP A 122 -14.72 -6.06 6.36
N VAL A 123 -14.68 -7.08 5.50
CA VAL A 123 -13.50 -7.38 4.67
C VAL A 123 -13.15 -6.18 3.80
N PHE A 124 -14.14 -5.54 3.18
CA PHE A 124 -13.94 -4.33 2.41
C PHE A 124 -13.31 -3.21 3.26
N GLY A 125 -13.88 -2.92 4.44
CA GLY A 125 -13.37 -1.88 5.33
C GLY A 125 -11.94 -2.17 5.80
N ALA A 126 -11.66 -3.40 6.21
CA ALA A 126 -10.34 -3.82 6.64
C ALA A 126 -9.30 -3.67 5.51
N CYS A 127 -9.63 -4.15 4.30
CA CYS A 127 -8.77 -4.03 3.14
C CYS A 127 -8.58 -2.58 2.70
N ALA A 128 -9.62 -1.75 2.73
CA ALA A 128 -9.54 -0.34 2.42
C ALA A 128 -8.60 0.41 3.38
N VAL A 129 -8.73 0.18 4.69
CA VAL A 129 -7.85 0.79 5.70
C VAL A 129 -6.41 0.32 5.55
N ALA A 130 -6.19 -0.98 5.36
CA ALA A 130 -4.85 -1.52 5.13
C ALA A 130 -4.22 -0.93 3.85
N LEU A 131 -5.02 -0.73 2.79
CA LEU A 131 -4.58 -0.12 1.55
C LEU A 131 -4.23 1.36 1.74
N SER A 132 -5.00 2.11 2.53
CA SER A 132 -4.69 3.51 2.89
C SER A 132 -3.35 3.61 3.63
N VAL A 133 -3.09 2.70 4.57
CA VAL A 133 -1.82 2.64 5.30
C VAL A 133 -0.67 2.35 4.34
N SER A 134 -0.86 1.38 3.42
CA SER A 134 0.15 1.07 2.40
C SER A 134 0.43 2.27 1.49
N ALA A 135 -0.62 2.97 1.03
CA ALA A 135 -0.49 4.18 0.22
C ALA A 135 0.28 5.29 0.95
N TYR A 136 0.03 5.46 2.26
CA TYR A 136 0.76 6.41 3.10
C TYR A 136 2.25 6.03 3.21
N SER A 137 2.57 4.76 3.47
CA SER A 137 3.96 4.30 3.52
C SER A 137 4.71 4.51 2.20
N PHE A 138 4.03 4.30 1.06
CA PHE A 138 4.57 4.63 -0.26
C PHE A 138 4.85 6.12 -0.43
N TYR A 139 3.91 6.96 -0.01
CA TYR A 139 4.05 8.40 -0.10
C TYR A 139 5.24 8.91 0.73
N GLU A 140 5.38 8.41 1.96
CA GLU A 140 6.50 8.76 2.83
C GLU A 140 7.84 8.27 2.25
N ALA A 141 7.89 7.04 1.73
CA ALA A 141 9.08 6.49 1.09
C ALA A 141 9.52 7.34 -0.11
N LYS A 142 8.56 7.80 -0.94
CA LYS A 142 8.81 8.68 -2.08
C LYS A 142 9.45 10.01 -1.65
N ILE A 143 8.96 10.64 -0.58
CA ILE A 143 9.52 11.89 -0.06
C ILE A 143 10.95 11.68 0.45
N LYS A 144 11.16 10.66 1.28
CA LYS A 144 12.48 10.36 1.84
C LYS A 144 13.50 10.03 0.76
N LEU A 145 13.09 9.25 -0.25
CA LEU A 145 13.95 8.90 -1.38
C LEU A 145 14.36 10.13 -2.18
N LYS A 146 13.40 11.00 -2.52
CA LYS A 146 13.71 12.27 -3.21
C LYS A 146 14.68 13.12 -2.40
N SER A 147 14.49 13.21 -1.09
CA SER A 147 15.39 13.97 -0.21
C SER A 147 16.81 13.40 -0.22
N ILE A 148 16.98 12.09 -0.07
CA ILE A 148 18.30 11.43 -0.10
C ILE A 148 18.99 11.63 -1.44
N LEU A 149 18.25 11.49 -2.54
CA LEU A 149 18.78 11.63 -3.89
C LEU A 149 19.27 13.06 -4.19
N ILE A 150 18.60 14.09 -3.66
CA ILE A 150 19.05 15.48 -3.79
C ILE A 150 20.41 15.67 -3.11
N HIS A 151 20.57 15.21 -1.87
CA HIS A 151 21.83 15.33 -1.14
C HIS A 151 22.98 14.59 -1.84
N LEU A 152 22.73 13.37 -2.33
CA LEU A 152 23.74 12.60 -3.07
C LEU A 152 24.15 13.27 -4.40
N ASN A 153 23.23 13.96 -5.06
CA ASN A 153 23.54 14.70 -6.28
C ASN A 153 24.40 15.95 -5.99
N GLU A 154 24.10 16.69 -4.91
CA GLU A 154 24.89 17.85 -4.47
C GLU A 154 26.33 17.45 -4.08
N GLU A 155 26.51 16.33 -3.36
CA GLU A 155 27.84 15.81 -3.03
C GLU A 155 28.64 15.40 -4.29
N GLN A 156 27.99 14.78 -5.28
CA GLN A 156 28.66 14.42 -6.53
C GLN A 156 29.11 15.63 -7.33
N ASP A 157 28.29 16.68 -7.42
CA ASP A 157 28.65 17.89 -8.16
C ASP A 157 29.76 18.66 -7.44
N SER A 158 29.71 18.79 -6.10
CA SER A 158 30.81 19.41 -5.34
C SER A 158 32.15 18.69 -5.50
N ASN A 159 32.16 17.36 -5.66
CA ASN A 159 33.40 16.59 -5.79
C ASN A 159 33.98 16.64 -7.22
N LYS A 160 33.16 16.99 -8.22
CA LYS A 160 33.63 17.26 -9.58
C LYS A 160 34.28 18.63 -9.72
N ASP A 161 33.85 19.62 -8.94
CA ASP A 161 34.43 20.97 -8.99
C ASP A 161 35.81 21.08 -8.30
N VAL A 162 36.18 20.07 -7.51
CA VAL A 162 37.45 20.02 -6.74
C VAL A 162 38.55 19.22 -7.46
N ASN A 163 38.21 18.43 -8.50
CA ASN A 163 39.16 17.63 -9.30
C ASN A 163 39.36 18.21 -10.70
#